data_AF-A0A506PWR0-F1
#
_entry.id   AF-A0A506PWR0-F1
#
_cell.length_a   1.000
_cell.length_b   1.000
_cell.length_c   1.000
_cell.angle_alpha   90.00
_cell.angle_beta   90.00
_cell.angle_gamma   90.00
#
_symmetry.space_group_name_H-M   'P 1'
#
loop_
_entity.id
_entity.type
_entity.pdbx_description
1 polymer ?
#
loop_
_entity_poly.entity_id
_entity_poly.type
_entity_poly.pdbx_seq_one_letter_code
_entity_poly.pdbx_strand_id
1 'polypeptide(L)'
;MKVLWEVPKQHAPASFTKIHLMGARVDKIQPMTFDEFRKKWRQMRDNNANAALRYFNHQNDEFKFCVLTLANRESPKSFKPDEIGKPFQYFEEDRRRLIIIAMNKMARWGSILPRQFSTADCFLPE
;
A
#
# COMPACT_ATOMS: atom_id res chain seq x y z
N MET A 1 23.26 -5.70 -66.99
CA MET A 1 22.52 -4.84 -66.05
C MET A 1 22.69 -5.40 -64.65
N LYS A 2 23.39 -4.69 -63.74
CA LYS A 2 23.50 -5.06 -62.31
C LYS A 2 22.51 -4.19 -61.54
N VAL A 3 21.56 -4.83 -60.85
CA VAL A 3 20.60 -4.13 -59.99
C VAL A 3 21.26 -3.94 -58.62
N LEU A 4 21.57 -2.69 -58.28
CA LEU A 4 22.00 -2.28 -56.95
C LEU A 4 20.74 -2.08 -56.09
N TRP A 5 20.55 -2.93 -55.08
CA TRP A 5 19.56 -2.68 -54.04
C TRP A 5 20.24 -1.82 -52.96
N GLU A 6 19.68 -0.64 -52.69
CA GLU A 6 20.14 0.21 -51.58
C GLU A 6 19.53 -0.29 -50.25
N VAL A 7 20.37 -0.40 -49.22
CA VAL A 7 19.95 -0.75 -47.86
C VAL A 7 19.50 0.52 -47.13
N PRO A 8 18.29 0.57 -46.54
CA PRO A 8 17.86 1.74 -45.78
C PRO A 8 18.74 1.91 -44.53
N LYS A 9 19.17 3.15 -44.26
CA LYS A 9 20.03 3.51 -43.12
C LYS A 9 19.37 3.16 -41.79
N GLN A 10 20.13 2.51 -40.92
CA GLN A 10 19.74 2.12 -39.55
C GLN A 10 19.24 3.34 -38.76
N HIS A 11 18.06 3.19 -38.12
CA HIS A 11 17.52 4.18 -37.20
C HIS A 11 18.44 4.37 -35.99
N ALA A 12 18.67 5.63 -35.60
CA ALA A 12 19.42 5.98 -34.40
C ALA A 12 18.79 5.35 -33.13
N PRO A 13 19.58 5.00 -32.10
CA PRO A 13 19.02 4.48 -30.86
C PRO A 13 18.14 5.55 -30.19
N ALA A 14 16.91 5.17 -29.83
CA ALA A 14 15.96 6.06 -29.18
C ALA A 14 16.56 6.65 -27.88
N SER A 15 16.56 7.98 -27.74
CA SER A 15 17.04 8.63 -26.51
C SER A 15 16.02 8.40 -25.39
N PHE A 16 16.35 7.53 -24.44
CA PHE A 16 15.45 7.14 -23.34
C PHE A 16 15.36 8.20 -22.21
N THR A 17 15.71 9.46 -22.46
CA THR A 17 15.81 10.50 -21.42
C THR A 17 14.52 11.27 -21.16
N LYS A 18 13.44 11.05 -21.93
CA LYS A 18 12.21 11.86 -21.81
C LYS A 18 11.03 11.04 -21.28
N ILE A 19 11.01 10.84 -19.97
CA ILE A 19 9.82 10.31 -19.28
C ILE A 19 8.77 11.43 -19.23
N HIS A 20 7.68 11.30 -19.98
CA HIS A 20 6.53 12.22 -19.92
C HIS A 20 5.60 11.80 -18.78
N LEU A 21 5.84 12.32 -17.58
CA LEU A 21 4.89 12.23 -16.47
C LEU A 21 3.81 13.31 -16.64
N MET A 22 2.75 12.97 -17.38
CA MET A 22 1.53 13.78 -17.47
C MET A 22 0.67 13.50 -16.23
N GLY A 23 0.78 14.34 -15.19
CA GLY A 23 -0.26 14.42 -14.15
C GLY A 23 0.19 14.52 -12.69
N ALA A 24 1.47 14.33 -12.36
CA ALA A 24 1.95 14.58 -11.01
C ALA A 24 2.56 15.99 -10.95
N ARG A 25 2.09 16.82 -10.01
CA ARG A 25 2.71 18.11 -9.68
C ARG A 25 4.23 17.91 -9.65
N VAL A 26 4.96 18.70 -10.44
CA VAL A 26 6.42 18.66 -10.50
C VAL A 26 6.94 19.30 -9.21
N ASP A 27 6.77 18.58 -8.11
CA ASP A 27 7.60 18.80 -6.93
C ASP A 27 9.02 18.58 -7.42
N LYS A 28 9.87 19.61 -7.24
CA LYS A 28 11.28 19.60 -7.63
C LYS A 28 11.87 18.25 -7.29
N ILE A 29 12.18 17.44 -8.31
CA ILE A 29 12.79 16.12 -8.12
C ILE A 29 14.16 16.40 -7.53
N GLN A 30 14.27 16.35 -6.20
CA GLN A 30 15.56 16.48 -5.55
C GLN A 30 16.36 15.23 -5.94
N PRO A 31 17.50 15.40 -6.63
CA PRO A 31 18.35 14.27 -6.96
C PRO A 31 18.91 13.69 -5.65
N MET A 32 18.52 12.45 -5.34
CA MET A 32 19.12 11.69 -4.24
C MET A 32 20.44 11.07 -4.71
N THR A 33 21.37 10.87 -3.80
CA THR A 33 22.61 10.13 -4.08
C THR A 33 22.30 8.66 -4.42
N PHE A 34 23.23 7.98 -5.12
CA PHE A 34 23.05 6.57 -5.45
C PHE A 34 22.90 5.67 -4.20
N ASP A 35 23.57 6.01 -3.11
CA ASP A 35 23.45 5.29 -1.84
C ASP A 35 22.09 5.51 -1.16
N GLU A 36 21.57 6.74 -1.18
CA GLU A 36 20.21 7.04 -0.70
C GLU A 36 19.17 6.31 -1.57
N PHE A 37 19.34 6.32 -2.89
CA PHE A 37 18.51 5.53 -3.80
C PHE A 37 18.54 4.06 -3.44
N ARG A 38 19.73 3.47 -3.26
CA ARG A 38 19.89 2.05 -2.94
C ARG A 38 19.28 1.69 -1.59
N LYS A 39 19.39 2.55 -0.58
CA LYS A 39 18.74 2.36 0.74
C LYS A 39 17.22 2.45 0.62
N LYS A 40 16.72 3.50 -0.04
CA LYS A 40 15.28 3.72 -0.25
C LYS A 40 14.63 2.62 -1.09
N TRP A 41 15.30 2.15 -2.14
CA TRP A 41 14.84 1.06 -2.99
C TRP A 41 14.75 -0.26 -2.24
N ARG A 42 15.77 -0.62 -1.45
CA ARG A 42 15.72 -1.82 -0.59
C ARG A 42 14.60 -1.73 0.42
N GLN A 43 14.46 -0.59 1.09
CA GLN A 43 13.37 -0.35 2.03
C GLN A 43 11.99 -0.45 1.35
N MET A 44 11.81 0.09 0.14
CA MET A 44 10.58 -0.07 -0.62
C MET A 44 10.32 -1.52 -1.02
N ARG A 45 11.35 -2.25 -1.44
CA ARG A 45 11.25 -3.68 -1.79
C ARG A 45 10.85 -4.52 -0.58
N ASP A 46 11.48 -4.28 0.57
CA ASP A 46 11.23 -5.03 1.80
C ASP A 46 9.87 -4.66 2.40
N ASN A 47 9.47 -3.38 2.34
CA ASN A 47 8.10 -2.94 2.64
C ASN A 47 7.09 -3.62 1.71
N ASN A 48 7.43 -3.80 0.43
CA ASN A 48 6.56 -4.44 -0.54
C ASN A 48 6.43 -5.96 -0.33
N ALA A 49 7.45 -6.61 0.24
CA ALA A 49 7.41 -8.01 0.61
C ALA A 49 6.48 -8.30 1.80
N ASN A 50 6.25 -7.31 2.67
CA ASN A 50 5.38 -7.45 3.83
C ASN A 50 3.92 -7.07 3.49
N ALA A 51 3.11 -8.08 3.17
CA ALA A 51 1.71 -7.89 2.81
C ALA A 51 0.88 -7.18 3.90
N ALA A 52 1.11 -7.51 5.18
CA ALA A 52 0.38 -6.88 6.28
C ALA A 52 0.69 -5.39 6.41
N LEU A 53 1.97 -5.03 6.29
CA LEU A 53 2.42 -3.64 6.28
C LEU A 53 1.76 -2.85 5.14
N ARG A 54 1.76 -3.40 3.91
CA ARG A 54 1.12 -2.77 2.75
C ARG A 54 -0.36 -2.56 2.97
N TYR A 55 -1.07 -3.61 3.39
CA TYR A 55 -2.51 -3.53 3.61
C TYR A 55 -2.83 -2.50 4.66
N PHE A 56 -2.22 -2.59 5.85
CA PHE A 56 -2.49 -1.70 6.97
C PHE A 56 -2.21 -0.22 6.63
N ASN A 57 -1.07 0.06 5.99
CA ASN A 57 -0.69 1.42 5.65
C ASN A 57 -1.60 2.05 4.57
N HIS A 58 -2.21 1.24 3.72
CA HIS A 58 -3.11 1.71 2.67
C HIS A 58 -4.54 1.95 3.16
N GLN A 59 -4.92 1.45 4.33
CA GLN A 59 -6.27 1.63 4.85
C GLN A 59 -6.48 3.02 5.45
N ASN A 60 -7.75 3.45 5.47
CA ASN A 60 -8.17 4.66 6.16
C ASN A 60 -8.12 4.51 7.69
N ASP A 61 -8.32 5.61 8.40
CA ASP A 61 -8.19 5.63 9.86
C ASP A 61 -9.32 4.88 10.56
N GLU A 62 -10.50 4.78 9.96
CA GLU A 62 -11.64 4.00 10.46
C GLU A 62 -11.33 2.50 10.48
N PHE A 63 -10.75 1.98 9.40
CA PHE A 63 -10.33 0.59 9.35
C PHE A 63 -9.21 0.32 10.37
N LYS A 64 -8.23 1.23 10.46
CA LYS A 64 -7.16 1.12 11.46
C LYS A 64 -7.74 1.13 12.88
N PHE A 65 -8.72 2.00 13.15
CA PHE A 65 -9.45 2.01 14.42
C PHE A 65 -10.09 0.65 14.72
N CYS A 66 -10.79 0.04 13.76
CA CYS A 66 -11.39 -1.28 13.94
C CYS A 66 -10.33 -2.35 14.25
N VAL A 67 -9.22 -2.35 13.52
CA VAL A 67 -8.11 -3.29 13.73
C VAL A 67 -7.50 -3.12 15.12
N LEU A 68 -7.16 -1.89 15.53
CA LEU A 68 -6.54 -1.61 16.83
C LEU A 68 -7.50 -1.89 17.98
N THR A 69 -8.79 -1.61 17.81
CA THR A 69 -9.83 -1.94 18.79
C THR A 69 -9.98 -3.45 18.97
N LEU A 70 -9.98 -4.21 17.86
CA LEU A 70 -10.03 -5.67 17.93
C LEU A 70 -8.76 -6.24 18.57
N ALA A 71 -7.59 -5.68 18.29
CA ALA A 71 -6.35 -6.07 18.93
C ALA A 71 -6.37 -5.79 20.44
N ASN A 72 -6.90 -4.64 20.86
CA ASN A 72 -7.09 -4.28 22.27
C ASN A 72 -8.09 -5.19 22.99
N ARG A 73 -9.09 -5.72 22.30
CA ARG A 73 -10.04 -6.68 22.90
C ARG A 73 -9.31 -7.96 23.35
N GLU A 74 -8.36 -8.43 22.56
CA GLU A 74 -7.60 -9.65 22.84
C GLU A 74 -6.43 -9.40 23.79
N SER A 75 -5.81 -8.22 23.68
CA SER A 75 -4.69 -7.78 24.52
C SER A 75 -4.98 -6.36 25.02
N PRO A 76 -5.63 -6.21 26.19
CA PRO A 76 -6.05 -4.91 26.71
C PRO A 76 -4.90 -3.91 26.82
N LYS A 77 -5.20 -2.64 26.53
CA LYS A 77 -4.26 -1.50 26.63
C LYS A 77 -3.01 -1.59 25.72
N SER A 78 -3.02 -2.44 24.70
CA SER A 78 -1.91 -2.57 23.74
C SER A 78 -1.80 -1.40 22.77
N PHE A 79 -2.90 -0.68 22.52
CA PHE A 79 -2.98 0.47 21.62
C PHE A 79 -3.81 1.59 22.24
N LYS A 80 -3.42 2.83 21.98
CA LYS A 80 -4.10 4.04 22.42
C LYS A 80 -4.83 4.71 21.26
N PRO A 81 -5.86 5.53 21.53
CA PRO A 81 -6.62 6.22 20.47
C PRO A 81 -5.77 7.19 19.62
N ASP A 82 -4.75 7.83 20.19
CA ASP A 82 -3.84 8.75 19.49
C ASP A 82 -2.88 8.05 18.50
N GLU A 83 -2.83 6.73 18.56
CA GLU A 83 -2.03 5.90 17.65
C GLU A 83 -2.82 5.47 16.40
N ILE A 84 -4.11 5.81 16.32
CA ILE A 84 -4.92 5.62 15.12
C ILE A 84 -4.31 6.46 13.99
N GLY A 85 -4.25 5.88 12.79
CA GLY A 85 -3.65 6.50 11.61
C GLY A 85 -2.13 6.36 11.50
N LYS A 86 -1.42 6.03 12.59
CA LYS A 86 0.03 5.78 12.55
C LYS A 86 0.36 4.63 11.61
N PRO A 87 1.49 4.71 10.88
CA PRO A 87 1.90 3.64 9.96
C PRO A 87 2.33 2.40 10.74
N PHE A 88 2.25 1.23 10.12
CA PHE A 88 2.61 -0.08 10.68
C PHE A 88 4.02 -0.11 11.30
N GLN A 89 4.96 0.64 10.71
CA GLN A 89 6.34 0.75 11.18
C GLN A 89 6.48 1.51 12.50
N TYR A 90 5.52 2.35 12.87
CA TYR A 90 5.52 3.08 14.14
C TYR A 90 5.49 2.14 15.35
N PHE A 91 4.83 0.99 15.20
CA PHE A 91 4.64 0.02 16.27
C PHE A 91 5.86 -0.89 16.43
N GLU A 92 6.08 -1.39 17.65
CA GLU A 92 7.08 -2.42 17.93
C GLU A 92 6.65 -3.79 17.40
N GLU A 93 7.57 -4.76 17.36
CA GLU A 93 7.35 -6.06 16.74
C GLU A 93 6.16 -6.83 17.36
N ASP A 94 6.06 -6.86 18.69
CA ASP A 94 4.95 -7.53 19.38
C ASP A 94 3.59 -6.89 19.04
N ARG A 95 3.56 -5.56 18.94
CA ARG A 95 2.36 -4.81 18.59
C ARG A 95 2.00 -5.01 17.12
N ARG A 96 2.98 -5.06 16.22
CA ARG A 96 2.78 -5.41 14.81
C ARG A 96 2.17 -6.81 14.67
N ARG A 97 2.59 -7.78 15.50
CA ARG A 97 2.00 -9.12 15.52
C ARG A 97 0.52 -9.08 15.89
N LEU A 98 0.14 -8.30 16.90
CA LEU A 98 -1.27 -8.13 17.28
C LEU A 98 -2.12 -7.52 16.15
N ILE A 99 -1.58 -6.52 15.45
CA ILE A 99 -2.22 -5.92 14.27
C ILE A 99 -2.48 -6.98 13.19
N ILE A 100 -1.48 -7.81 12.87
CA ILE A 100 -1.61 -8.88 11.88
C ILE A 100 -2.73 -9.86 12.27
N ILE A 101 -2.77 -10.29 13.53
CA ILE A 101 -3.80 -11.22 14.02
C ILE A 101 -5.19 -10.60 13.89
N ALA A 102 -5.35 -9.34 14.28
CA ALA A 102 -6.62 -8.63 14.17
C ALA A 102 -7.06 -8.46 12.70
N MET A 103 -6.15 -8.09 11.80
CA MET A 103 -6.44 -8.00 10.36
C MET A 103 -6.88 -9.35 9.77
N ASN A 104 -6.23 -10.45 10.16
CA ASN A 104 -6.62 -11.80 9.71
C ASN A 104 -8.02 -12.18 10.20
N LYS A 105 -8.40 -11.80 11.43
CA LYS A 105 -9.76 -11.99 11.96
C LYS A 105 -10.78 -11.16 11.16
N MET A 106 -10.49 -9.90 10.87
CA MET A 106 -11.38 -9.03 10.08
C MET A 106 -11.56 -9.49 8.63
N ALA A 107 -10.50 -9.98 7.98
CA ALA A 107 -10.58 -10.49 6.61
C ALA A 107 -11.57 -11.66 6.50
N ARG A 108 -11.63 -12.53 7.52
CA ARG A 108 -12.61 -13.62 7.60
C ARG A 108 -14.05 -13.10 7.71
N TRP A 109 -14.28 -11.96 8.37
CA TRP A 109 -15.61 -11.36 8.43
C TRP A 109 -16.11 -10.92 7.05
N GLY A 110 -15.24 -10.32 6.23
CA GLY A 110 -15.62 -9.93 4.86
C GLY A 110 -16.17 -11.08 4.01
N SER A 111 -15.73 -12.33 4.28
CA SER A 111 -16.26 -13.53 3.62
C SER A 111 -17.53 -14.13 4.23
N ILE A 112 -17.85 -13.77 5.49
CA ILE A 112 -18.96 -14.34 6.27
C ILE A 112 -20.14 -13.37 6.38
N LEU A 113 -19.91 -12.06 6.18
CA LEU A 113 -20.96 -11.07 6.26
C LEU A 113 -22.05 -11.35 5.21
N PRO A 114 -23.34 -11.30 5.60
CA PRO A 114 -24.44 -11.45 4.64
C PRO A 114 -24.32 -10.38 3.55
N ARG A 115 -24.70 -10.75 2.31
CA ARG A 115 -24.69 -9.86 1.13
C ARG A 115 -25.64 -8.69 1.34
N GLN A 116 -25.15 -7.64 1.98
CA GLN A 116 -25.91 -6.44 2.35
C GLN A 116 -27.12 -6.78 3.24
N PHE A 117 -27.41 -5.95 4.24
CA PHE A 117 -28.72 -6.08 4.89
C PHE A 117 -29.77 -5.81 3.81
N SER A 118 -30.80 -6.66 3.73
CA SER A 118 -31.91 -6.41 2.81
C SER A 118 -32.43 -5.00 3.08
N THR A 119 -32.77 -4.24 2.05
CA THR A 119 -33.39 -2.91 2.23
C THR A 119 -34.61 -2.99 3.15
N ALA A 120 -35.30 -4.13 3.19
CA ALA A 120 -36.40 -4.39 4.12
C ALA A 120 -35.96 -4.49 5.58
N ASP A 121 -34.76 -5.02 5.85
CA ASP A 121 -34.19 -5.16 7.20
C ASP A 121 -33.62 -3.83 7.74
N CYS A 122 -33.36 -2.86 6.85
CA CYS A 122 -32.90 -1.52 7.20
C CYS A 122 -34.01 -0.61 7.77
N PHE A 123 -35.29 -1.03 7.72
CA PHE A 123 -36.44 -0.26 8.19
C PHE A 123 -37.19 -0.95 9.34
N LEU A 124 -36.47 -1.46 10.34
CA LEU A 124 -37.12 -1.91 11.57
C LEU A 124 -37.61 -0.68 12.35
N PRO A 125 -38.92 -0.58 12.69
CA PRO A 125 -39.42 0.47 13.57
C PRO A 125 -38.86 0.28 14.99
N GLU A 126 -38.60 1.40 15.67
CA GLU A 126 -38.12 1.46 17.07
C GLU A 126 -39.02 0.72 18.06
#